data_AF-A0A2N7Q9D1-F1
#
_entry.id   AF-A0A2N7Q9D1-F1
#
_cell.length_a   1.000
_cell.length_b   1.000
_cell.length_c   1.000
_cell.angle_alpha   90.00
_cell.angle_beta   90.00
_cell.angle_gamma   90.00
#
_symmetry.space_group_name_H-M   'P 1'
#
loop_
_entity.id
_entity.type
_entity.pdbx_description
1 polymer ?
#
loop_
_entity_poly.entity_id
_entity_poly.type
_entity_poly.pdbx_seq_one_letter_code
_entity_poly.pdbx_strand_id
1 'polypeptide(L)'
;RSFNWFDPRPYISKVNPEYPTRMKGVVEKCMFCYERLAQGKIPACVEACPEKALIFGDLEDPNSEVNKILKERVAIRRKAELGTRPSVFYLID
;
A
#
# COMPACT_ATOMS: atom_id res chain seq x y z
N ARG A 1 -11.50 -1.51 -0.08
CA ARG A 1 -11.71 -2.95 -0.41
C ARG A 1 -12.54 -2.97 -1.67
N SER A 2 -12.20 -3.81 -2.64
CA SER A 2 -12.97 -4.03 -3.87
C SER A 2 -13.48 -5.46 -3.86
N PHE A 3 -14.72 -5.69 -4.29
CA PHE A 3 -15.28 -7.04 -4.37
C PHE A 3 -15.41 -7.48 -5.82
N ASN A 4 -14.98 -8.70 -6.11
CA ASN A 4 -15.04 -9.26 -7.46
C ASN A 4 -16.45 -9.79 -7.76
N TRP A 5 -17.32 -8.91 -8.27
CA TRP A 5 -18.68 -9.25 -8.68
C TRP A 5 -18.73 -10.18 -9.90
N PHE A 6 -17.77 -10.04 -10.81
CA PHE A 6 -17.61 -10.85 -12.03
C PHE A 6 -16.30 -11.63 -11.97
N ASP A 7 -16.15 -12.67 -12.79
CA ASP A 7 -14.87 -13.38 -12.89
C ASP A 7 -13.83 -12.47 -13.58
N PRO A 8 -12.74 -12.07 -12.90
CA PRO A 8 -11.75 -11.18 -13.50
C PRO A 8 -10.85 -11.89 -14.52
N ARG A 9 -10.70 -13.22 -14.46
CA ARG A 9 -9.68 -13.97 -15.23
C ARG A 9 -9.78 -13.80 -16.76
N PRO A 10 -10.97 -13.76 -17.38
CA PRO A 10 -11.09 -13.53 -18.83
C PRO A 10 -10.57 -12.16 -19.28
N TYR A 11 -10.46 -11.18 -18.36
CA TYR A 11 -10.05 -9.81 -18.67
C TYR A 11 -8.57 -9.54 -18.35
N ILE A 12 -7.80 -10.56 -17.97
CA ILE A 12 -6.37 -10.43 -17.66
C ILE A 12 -5.56 -10.73 -18.92
N SER A 13 -4.98 -9.70 -19.53
CA SER A 13 -4.18 -9.82 -20.76
C SER A 13 -2.79 -10.45 -20.53
N LYS A 14 -2.18 -10.17 -19.38
CA LYS A 14 -0.87 -10.71 -18.98
C LYS A 14 -0.94 -11.17 -17.53
N VAL A 15 -0.68 -12.45 -17.30
CA VAL A 15 -0.66 -13.02 -15.95
C VAL A 15 0.74 -12.92 -15.37
N ASN A 16 0.87 -12.39 -14.16
CA ASN A 16 2.11 -12.45 -13.39
C ASN A 16 2.09 -13.71 -12.49
N PRO A 17 2.99 -14.69 -12.71
CA PRO A 17 3.06 -15.89 -11.87
C PRO A 17 3.44 -15.60 -10.41
N GLU A 18 4.12 -14.49 -10.13
CA GLU A 18 4.52 -14.11 -8.77
C GLU A 18 3.34 -13.62 -7.91
N TYR A 19 2.20 -13.30 -8.53
CA TYR A 19 1.05 -12.74 -7.81
C TYR A 19 -0.24 -13.49 -8.15
N PRO A 20 -1.01 -13.94 -7.14
CA PRO A 20 -2.20 -14.74 -7.39
C PRO A 20 -3.32 -13.91 -8.03
N THR A 21 -3.86 -14.42 -9.14
CA THR A 21 -5.12 -13.91 -9.69
C THR A 21 -6.29 -14.36 -8.81
N ARG A 22 -7.31 -13.52 -8.67
CA ARG A 22 -8.49 -13.84 -7.86
C ARG A 22 -9.61 -14.44 -8.71
N MET A 23 -10.65 -14.87 -8.01
CA MET A 23 -11.87 -15.42 -8.61
C MET A 23 -13.09 -14.57 -8.21
N LYS A 24 -14.22 -14.82 -8.88
CA LYS A 24 -15.51 -14.24 -8.52
C LYS A 24 -15.85 -14.54 -7.06
N GLY A 25 -16.38 -13.55 -6.34
CA GLY A 25 -16.83 -13.71 -4.95
C GLY A 25 -15.75 -13.45 -3.89
N VAL A 26 -14.56 -12.99 -4.28
CA VAL A 26 -13.45 -12.67 -3.36
C VAL A 26 -13.29 -11.16 -3.20
N VAL A 27 -12.99 -10.72 -1.97
CA VAL A 27 -12.64 -9.33 -1.67
C VAL A 27 -11.14 -9.12 -1.84
N GLU A 28 -10.79 -8.01 -2.49
CA GLU A 28 -9.42 -7.53 -2.63
C GLU A 28 -9.22 -6.19 -1.92
N LYS A 29 -7.97 -5.92 -1.55
CA LYS A 29 -7.55 -4.62 -1.04
C LYS A 29 -6.04 -4.45 -1.21
N CYS A 30 -5.56 -3.23 -1.01
CA CYS A 30 -4.15 -2.99 -0.76
C CYS A 30 -3.69 -3.84 0.44
N MET A 31 -2.57 -4.54 0.24
CA MET A 31 -1.89 -5.40 1.21
C MET A 31 -0.45 -4.92 1.43
N PHE A 32 -0.15 -3.66 1.05
CA PHE A 32 1.21 -3.10 1.01
C PHE A 32 2.23 -3.95 0.24
N CYS A 33 1.76 -4.67 -0.79
CA CYS A 33 2.59 -5.55 -1.61
C CYS A 33 3.39 -6.55 -0.77
N TYR A 34 2.73 -7.21 0.20
CA TYR A 34 3.33 -8.19 1.10
C TYR A 34 4.28 -9.18 0.39
N GLU A 35 3.88 -9.70 -0.77
CA GLU A 35 4.65 -10.64 -1.58
C GLU A 35 5.99 -10.04 -2.07
N ARG A 36 6.01 -8.74 -2.36
CA ARG A 36 7.23 -8.01 -2.74
C ARG A 36 8.11 -7.69 -1.54
N LEU A 37 7.50 -7.31 -0.42
CA LEU A 37 8.23 -7.06 0.83
C LEU A 37 8.95 -8.32 1.31
N ALA A 38 8.35 -9.50 1.15
CA ALA A 38 8.99 -10.78 1.46
C ALA A 38 10.26 -11.05 0.63
N GLN A 39 10.41 -10.41 -0.53
CA GLN A 39 11.60 -10.47 -1.38
C GLN A 39 12.57 -9.29 -1.15
N GLY A 40 12.31 -8.43 -0.15
CA GLY A 40 13.09 -7.21 0.09
C GLY A 40 12.85 -6.09 -0.94
N LYS A 41 11.82 -6.21 -1.79
CA LYS A 41 11.46 -5.18 -2.77
C LYS A 41 10.47 -4.18 -2.16
N ILE A 42 10.55 -2.92 -2.58
CA ILE A 42 9.59 -1.89 -2.19
C ILE A 42 8.21 -2.11 -2.86
N PRO A 43 7.11 -1.56 -2.30
CA PRO A 43 5.79 -1.66 -2.90
C PRO A 43 5.73 -1.06 -4.32
N ALA A 44 4.96 -1.69 -5.20
CA ALA A 44 4.91 -1.33 -6.61
C ALA A 44 4.42 0.10 -6.86
N CYS A 45 3.48 0.61 -6.05
CA CYS A 45 2.99 1.98 -6.15
C CYS A 45 4.05 3.03 -5.77
N VAL A 46 4.95 2.70 -4.85
CA VAL A 46 6.07 3.56 -4.43
C VAL A 46 7.12 3.58 -5.52
N GLU A 47 7.50 2.41 -6.03
CA GLU A 47 8.48 2.27 -7.12
C GLU A 47 8.03 2.97 -8.41
N ALA A 48 6.74 2.88 -8.74
CA ALA A 48 6.21 3.45 -9.97
C ALA A 48 6.02 4.98 -9.95
N CYS A 49 6.12 5.63 -8.78
CA CYS A 49 5.84 7.06 -8.65
C CYS A 49 7.10 7.90 -8.90
N PRO A 50 7.23 8.60 -10.05
CA PRO A 50 8.42 9.40 -10.35
C PRO A 50 8.57 10.60 -9.40
N GLU A 51 7.44 11.21 -9.02
CA GLU A 51 7.39 12.38 -8.13
C GLU A 51 7.63 12.04 -6.65
N LYS A 52 7.78 10.75 -6.31
CA LYS A 52 7.97 10.28 -4.92
C LYS A 52 6.88 10.77 -3.95
N ALA A 53 5.65 10.88 -4.43
CA ALA A 53 4.50 11.27 -3.62
C ALA A 53 4.12 10.20 -2.57
N LEU A 54 4.59 8.96 -2.77
CA LEU A 54 4.37 7.84 -1.85
C LEU A 54 5.70 7.43 -1.25
N ILE A 55 5.71 7.28 0.08
CA ILE A 55 6.89 6.93 0.85
C ILE A 55 6.50 5.76 1.75
N PHE A 56 7.35 4.74 1.80
CA PHE A 56 7.08 3.51 2.51
C PHE A 56 8.28 3.09 3.33
N GLY A 57 8.02 2.59 4.54
CA GLY A 57 9.06 2.22 5.49
C GLY A 57 8.46 1.69 6.77
N ASP A 58 9.34 1.22 7.65
CA ASP A 58 8.96 0.70 8.96
C ASP A 58 8.69 1.87 9.93
N LEU A 59 7.54 1.83 10.60
CA LEU A 59 7.19 2.83 11.61
C LEU A 59 7.93 2.61 12.93
N GLU A 60 8.41 1.39 13.19
CA GLU A 60 9.12 1.04 14.42
C GLU A 60 10.62 1.35 14.35
N ASP A 61 11.20 1.40 13.14
CA ASP A 61 12.59 1.83 12.94
C ASP A 61 12.71 3.36 12.95
N PRO A 62 13.41 3.96 13.94
CA PRO A 62 13.61 5.40 14.00
C PRO A 62 14.44 5.98 12.84
N ASN A 63 15.21 5.13 12.15
CA ASN A 63 16.07 5.52 11.03
C ASN A 63 15.35 5.45 9.68
N SER A 64 14.13 4.91 9.63
CA SER A 64 13.35 4.80 8.40
C SER A 64 13.00 6.18 7.85
N GLU A 65 12.86 6.26 6.52
CA GLU A 65 12.50 7.50 5.83
C GLU A 65 11.14 8.03 6.31
N VAL A 66 10.17 7.14 6.53
CA VAL A 66 8.85 7.50 7.04
C VAL A 66 8.95 8.14 8.44
N ASN A 67 9.75 7.56 9.34
CA ASN A 67 9.88 8.06 10.71
C ASN A 67 10.54 9.46 10.75
N LYS A 68 11.52 9.69 9.87
CA LYS A 68 12.17 11.00 9.71
C LYS A 68 11.16 12.05 9.22
N ILE A 69 10.39 11.74 8.17
CA ILE A 69 9.43 12.68 7.60
C ILE A 69 8.30 13.02 8.58
N LEU A 70 7.81 12.04 9.34
CA LEU A 70 6.77 12.26 10.35
C LEU A 70 7.25 13.13 11.53
N LYS A 71 8.57 13.26 11.74
CA LYS A 71 9.13 14.19 12.75
C LYS A 71 9.31 15.61 12.20
N GLU A 72 9.59 15.73 10.91
CA GLU A 72 9.87 17.02 10.25
C GLU A 72 8.63 17.72 9.73
N ARG A 73 7.62 16.96 9.28
CA ARG A 73 6.42 17.50 8.60
C ARG A 73 5.14 17.18 9.35
N VAL A 74 4.14 18.04 9.17
CA VAL A 74 2.80 17.81 9.72
C VAL A 74 2.09 16.74 8.89
N ALA A 75 1.61 15.71 9.58
CA ALA A 75 0.88 14.60 8.96
C ALA A 75 -0.43 14.34 9.68
N ILE A 76 -1.48 14.01 8.91
CA ILE A 76 -2.77 13.60 9.43
C ILE A 76 -3.07 12.13 9.10
N ARG A 77 -3.88 11.52 9.96
CA ARG A 77 -4.54 10.25 9.67
C ARG A 77 -6.00 10.52 9.37
N ARG A 78 -6.53 9.89 8.32
CA ARG A 78 -7.95 10.01 7.98
C ARG A 78 -8.81 9.34 9.05
N LYS A 79 -9.90 10.02 9.44
CA LYS A 79 -10.90 9.55 10.40
C LYS A 79 -10.30 9.08 11.74
N ALA A 80 -9.40 9.89 12.31
CA ALA A 80 -8.71 9.58 13.55
C ALA A 80 -9.67 9.38 14.74
N GLU A 81 -10.81 10.05 14.72
CA GLU A 81 -11.89 9.97 15.71
C GLU A 81 -12.48 8.56 15.89
N LEU A 82 -12.34 7.68 14.89
CA LEU A 82 -12.83 6.30 14.95
C LEU A 82 -11.88 5.34 15.71
N GLY A 83 -10.72 5.81 16.18
CA GLY A 83 -9.79 5.00 16.98
C GLY A 83 -9.11 3.84 16.24
N THR A 84 -9.26 3.75 14.91
CA THR A 84 -8.75 2.63 14.09
C THR A 84 -7.24 2.64 13.88
N ARG A 85 -6.56 3.75 14.25
CA ARG A 85 -5.10 3.94 14.15
C ARG A 85 -4.51 3.46 12.81
N PRO A 86 -4.96 3.98 11.66
CA PRO A 86 -4.47 3.54 10.36
C PRO A 86 -2.98 3.84 10.17
N SER A 87 -2.29 2.98 9.42
CA SER A 87 -0.85 3.08 9.15
C SER A 87 -0.51 3.94 7.92
N VAL A 88 -1.49 4.66 7.35
CA VAL A 88 -1.28 5.57 6.23
C VAL A 88 -1.43 7.01 6.74
N PHE A 89 -0.40 7.81 6.50
CA PHE A 89 -0.32 9.20 6.90
C PHE A 89 -0.35 10.08 5.65
N TYR A 90 -1.07 11.19 5.72
CA TYR A 90 -1.13 12.19 4.66
C TYR A 90 -0.38 13.43 5.13
N LEU A 91 0.62 13.84 4.37
CA LEU A 91 1.35 15.07 4.63
C LEU A 91 0.46 16.27 4.26
N ILE A 92 0.41 17.26 5.15
CA ILE A 92 -0.23 18.54 4.88
C ILE A 92 0.90 19.56 4.80
N ASP A 93 1.02 20.20 3.64
CA ASP A 93 1.81 21.40 3.44
C ASP A 93 0.87 22.63 3.48
#